data_AF-W4LX91-F1
#
_entry.id   AF-W4LX91-F1
#
_cell.length_a   1.000
_cell.length_b   1.000
_cell.length_c   1.000
_cell.angle_alpha   90.00
_cell.angle_beta   90.00
_cell.angle_gamma   90.00
#
_symmetry.space_group_name_H-M   'P 1'
#
loop_
_entity.id
_entity.type
_entity.pdbx_description
1 polymer ?
#
loop_
_entity_poly.entity_id
_entity_poly.type
_entity_poly.pdbx_seq_one_letter_code
_entity_poly.pdbx_strand_id
1 'polypeptide(L)' 'MARLEGREAQGIFGHVVYWQCKRVFGRVPSSVELLAHHQQVFKGAMGMERALMGAKSLPKRLKTLVQLRVAARINCPF' A
#
# COMPACT_ATOMS: atom_id res chain seq x y z
N MET A 1 -2.26 -15.17 0.01
CA MET A 1 -3.15 -14.71 1.09
C MET A 1 -2.34 -14.62 2.37
N ALA A 2 -2.43 -13.52 3.11
CA ALA A 2 -1.63 -13.34 4.33
C ALA A 2 -2.05 -14.35 5.39
N ARG A 3 -1.08 -14.82 6.20
CA ARG A 3 -1.33 -15.78 7.30
C ARG A 3 -1.88 -15.11 8.57
N LEU A 4 -1.80 -13.80 8.65
CA LEU A 4 -2.27 -13.03 9.79
C LEU A 4 -3.58 -12.32 9.40
N GLU A 5 -4.48 -12.21 10.37
CA GLU A 5 -5.70 -11.42 10.21
C GLU A 5 -5.34 -9.93 10.09
N GLY A 6 -6.09 -9.21 9.26
CA GLY A 6 -5.96 -7.77 9.15
C GLY A 6 -6.39 -7.07 10.44
N ARG A 7 -5.78 -5.92 10.75
CA ARG A 7 -6.21 -5.05 11.86
C ARG A 7 -6.59 -3.70 11.32
N GLU A 8 -7.65 -3.10 11.86
CA GLU A 8 -7.98 -1.71 11.53
C GLU A 8 -6.88 -0.74 12.00
N ALA A 9 -6.52 0.21 11.15
CA ALA A 9 -5.51 1.20 11.48
C ALA A 9 -6.02 2.19 12.54
N GLN A 10 -5.21 2.41 13.57
CA GLN A 10 -5.53 3.31 14.68
C GLN A 10 -5.05 4.74 14.43
N GLY A 11 -5.82 5.70 14.93
CA GLY A 11 -5.52 7.12 14.89
C GLY A 11 -5.82 7.77 13.55
N ILE A 12 -5.75 9.10 13.53
CA ILE A 12 -6.21 9.94 12.41
C ILE A 12 -5.50 9.57 11.10
N PHE A 13 -4.19 9.31 11.15
CA PHE A 13 -3.41 8.89 9.97
C PHE A 13 -3.92 7.58 9.38
N GLY A 14 -4.24 6.58 10.23
CA GLY A 14 -4.79 5.31 9.80
C GLY A 14 -6.13 5.46 9.08
N HIS A 15 -7.04 6.25 9.67
CA HIS A 15 -8.35 6.52 9.07
C HIS A 15 -8.26 7.23 7.72
N VAL A 16 -7.36 8.21 7.59
CA VAL A 16 -7.14 8.91 6.30
C VAL A 16 -6.64 7.95 5.23
N VAL A 17 -5.67 7.10 5.56
CA VAL A 17 -5.14 6.10 4.62
C VAL A 17 -6.23 5.10 4.23
N TYR A 18 -7.01 4.60 5.19
CA TYR A 18 -8.11 3.66 4.92
C TYR A 18 -9.19 4.27 4.04
N TRP A 19 -9.57 5.52 4.32
CA TRP A 19 -10.52 6.26 3.49
C TRP A 19 -9.99 6.45 2.06
N GLN A 20 -8.70 6.77 1.91
CA GLN A 20 -8.07 6.90 0.61
C GLN A 20 -8.04 5.57 -0.14
N CYS A 21 -7.71 4.46 0.53
CA CYS A 21 -7.75 3.12 -0.04
C CYS A 21 -9.16 2.75 -0.51
N LYS A 22 -10.19 2.99 0.31
CA LYS A 22 -11.59 2.76 -0.08
C LYS A 22 -11.99 3.60 -1.29
N ARG A 23 -11.53 4.85 -1.38
CA ARG A 23 -11.82 5.73 -2.53
C ARG A 23 -11.14 5.27 -3.82
N VAL A 24 -9.92 4.75 -3.76
CA VAL A 24 -9.14 4.37 -4.95
C VAL A 24 -9.44 2.94 -5.41
N PHE A 25 -9.54 2.01 -4.46
CA PHE A 25 -9.66 0.57 -4.74
C PHE A 25 -11.04 0.00 -4.44
N GLY A 26 -11.98 0.80 -3.92
CA GLY A 26 -13.30 0.33 -3.46
C GLY A 26 -13.27 -0.45 -2.14
N ARG A 27 -12.09 -0.84 -1.66
CA ARG A 27 -11.87 -1.60 -0.41
C ARG A 27 -10.51 -1.27 0.19
N VAL A 28 -10.28 -1.70 1.42
CA VAL A 28 -8.94 -1.68 2.02
C VAL A 28 -8.20 -2.96 1.57
N PRO A 29 -7.02 -2.86 0.94
CA PRO A 29 -6.24 -4.05 0.62
C PRO A 29 -5.76 -4.75 1.89
N SER A 30 -5.74 -6.09 1.91
CA SER A 30 -5.32 -6.85 3.09
C SER A 30 -3.87 -6.58 3.50
N SER A 31 -3.01 -6.17 2.57
CA SER A 31 -1.63 -5.72 2.87
C SER A 31 -1.60 -4.45 3.74
N VAL A 32 -2.54 -3.54 3.54
CA VAL A 32 -2.70 -2.30 4.33
C VAL A 32 -3.20 -2.64 5.74
N GLU A 33 -4.12 -3.59 5.85
CA GLU A 33 -4.62 -4.10 7.14
C GLU A 33 -3.54 -4.85 7.92
N LEU A 34 -2.62 -5.51 7.22
CA LEU A 34 -1.48 -6.18 7.84
C LEU A 34 -0.49 -5.17 8.42
N LEU A 35 -0.15 -4.14 7.65
CA LEU A 35 0.79 -3.10 8.08
C LEU A 35 0.26 -2.33 9.29
N ALA A 36 -1.07 -2.22 9.43
CA ALA A 36 -1.73 -1.54 10.53
C ALA A 36 -1.48 -2.16 11.92
N HIS A 37 -0.95 -3.40 12.00
CA HIS A 37 -0.52 -4.00 13.27
C HIS A 37 0.59 -3.21 13.97
N HIS A 38 1.50 -2.59 13.19
CA HIS A 38 2.63 -1.83 13.74
C HIS A 38 2.65 -0.41 13.18
N GLN A 39 2.22 0.56 13.99
CA GLN A 39 1.99 1.93 13.53
C GLN A 39 3.23 2.64 12.97
N GLN A 40 4.44 2.35 13.50
CA GLN A 40 5.69 2.92 12.97
C GLN A 40 6.00 2.37 11.58
N VAL A 41 5.88 1.06 11.39
CA VAL A 41 6.07 0.38 10.10
C VAL A 41 5.01 0.84 9.10
N PHE A 42 3.74 0.93 9.52
CA PHE A 42 2.64 1.44 8.72
C PHE A 42 2.94 2.84 8.18
N LYS A 43 3.34 3.77 9.04
CA LYS A 43 3.69 5.14 8.65
C LYS A 43 4.88 5.16 7.70
N GLY A 44 5.93 4.37 7.97
CA GLY A 44 7.09 4.27 7.10
C GLY A 44 6.74 3.75 5.70
N ALA A 45 6.00 2.64 5.63
CA ALA A 45 5.56 2.04 4.38
C ALA A 45 4.66 3.00 3.57
N MET A 46 3.68 3.62 4.20
CA MET A 46 2.81 4.60 3.54
C MET A 46 3.55 5.86 3.07
N GLY A 47 4.54 6.31 3.86
CA GLY A 47 5.42 7.40 3.49
C GLY A 47 6.26 7.09 2.25
N MET A 48 6.84 5.88 2.21
CA MET A 48 7.61 5.38 1.08
C MET A 48 6.75 5.31 -0.19
N GLU A 49 5.57 4.70 -0.12
CA GLU A 49 4.64 4.61 -1.26
C GLU A 49 4.22 5.99 -1.76
N ARG A 50 3.91 6.91 -0.85
CA ARG A 50 3.57 8.29 -1.21
C ARG A 50 4.73 9.01 -1.91
N ALA A 51 5.95 8.85 -1.41
CA ALA A 51 7.14 9.43 -2.04
C ALA A 51 7.38 8.83 -3.44
N LEU A 52 7.27 7.51 -3.57
CA LEU A 52 7.42 6.80 -4.85
C LEU A 52 6.38 7.28 -5.87
N MET A 53 5.12 7.40 -5.46
CA MET A 53 4.04 7.90 -6.34
C MET A 53 4.25 9.36 -6.74
N GLY A 54 4.78 10.19 -5.83
CA GLY A 54 5.07 11.61 -6.06
C GLY A 54 6.29 11.89 -6.93
N ALA A 55 7.26 10.98 -7.01
CA ALA A 55 8.46 11.15 -7.84
C ALA A 55 8.09 11.43 -9.31
N LYS A 56 8.81 12.33 -9.99
CA LYS A 56 8.49 12.71 -11.39
C LYS A 56 9.45 12.13 -12.43
N SER A 57 10.40 11.29 -12.01
CA SER A 57 11.41 10.71 -12.88
C SER A 57 10.84 9.81 -13.99
N LEU A 58 9.63 9.26 -13.81
CA LEU A 58 8.95 8.41 -14.78
C LEU A 58 7.43 8.70 -14.82
N PRO A 59 6.78 8.57 -16.00
CA PRO A 59 5.33 8.59 -16.12
C PRO A 59 4.64 7.57 -15.20
N LYS A 60 3.49 7.95 -14.63
CA LYS A 60 2.72 7.09 -13.70
C LYS A 60 2.43 5.69 -14.26
N ARG A 61 2.00 5.62 -15.53
CA ARG A 61 1.70 4.34 -16.20
C ARG A 61 2.92 3.42 -16.31
N LEU A 62 4.11 3.99 -16.56
CA LEU A 62 5.34 3.20 -16.62
C LEU A 62 5.75 2.69 -15.23
N LYS A 63 5.57 3.47 -14.17
CA LYS A 63 5.81 2.99 -12.80
C LYS A 63 4.96 1.78 -12.46
N THR A 64 3.67 1.83 -12.77
CA THR A 64 2.75 0.70 -12.54
C THR A 64 3.16 -0.53 -13.35
N LEU A 65 3.53 -0.36 -14.62
CA LEU A 65 4.02 -1.46 -15.46
C LEU A 65 5.29 -2.11 -14.89
N VAL A 66 6.24 -1.30 -14.40
CA VAL A 66 7.45 -1.82 -13.77
C VAL A 66 7.12 -2.58 -12.48
N GLN A 67 6.25 -2.05 -11.63
CA GLN A 67 5.79 -2.73 -10.42
C GLN A 67 5.15 -4.10 -10.75
N LEU A 68 4.26 -4.14 -11.73
CA LEU A 68 3.63 -5.38 -12.19
C LEU A 68 4.64 -6.37 -12.76
N ARG A 69 5.62 -5.90 -13.56
CA ARG A 69 6.66 -6.76 -14.13
C ARG A 69 7.55 -7.36 -13.04
N VAL A 70 7.91 -6.58 -12.04
CA VAL A 70 8.72 -7.04 -10.90
C VAL A 70 7.92 -8.04 -10.07
N ALA A 71 6.67 -7.73 -9.73
CA ALA A 71 5.76 -8.62 -9.01
C ALA A 71 5.63 -9.98 -9.72
N ALA A 72 5.41 -9.97 -11.04
CA ALA A 72 5.34 -11.19 -11.85
C ALA A 72 6.68 -11.96 -11.85
N ARG A 73 7.82 -11.28 -11.85
CA ARG A 73 9.14 -11.95 -11.82
C ARG A 73 9.47 -12.61 -10.50
N ILE A 74 9.04 -12.03 -9.38
CA ILE A 74 9.25 -12.61 -8.05
C ILE A 74 8.12 -13.56 -7.62
N ASN A 75 7.16 -13.84 -8.52
CA ASN A 75 5.95 -14.61 -8.22
C ASN A 75 5.16 -14.04 -7.03
N CYS A 76 5.05 -12.72 -6.94
CA CYS A 76 4.22 -12.06 -5.93
C CYS A 76 2.73 -12.30 -6.23
N PRO A 77 1.98 -12.99 -5.37
CA PRO A 77 0.56 -13.31 -5.60
C PRO A 77 -0.38 -12.16 -5.22
N PHE A 78 0.17 -10.97 -4.96
CA PHE A 78 -0.51 -9.78 -4.43
C PHE A 78 -0.58 -8.68 -5.47
#